data_AF-A0A3N5KKI1-F1
#
_entry.id   AF-A0A3N5KKI1-F1
#
_cell.length_a   1.000
_cell.length_b   1.000
_cell.length_c   1.000
_cell.angle_alpha   90.00
_cell.angle_beta   90.00
_cell.angle_gamma   90.00
#
_symmetry.space_group_name_H-M   'P 1'
#
loop_
_entity.id
_entity.type
_entity.pdbx_description
1 polymer ?
#
loop_
_entity_poly.entity_id
_entity_poly.type
_entity_poly.pdbx_seq_one_letter_code
_entity_poly.pdbx_strand_id
1 'polypeptide(L)'
;VLGGPLKGPTPRLASPEDRQTSLRYAWGLEGLSVAIVGMRSPEELRQALAAARSFKPLDQAEMAAITERGKQLAAQWGPVRGPVA
;
A
#
# COMPACT_ATOMS: atom_id res chain seq x y z
N VAL A 1 -3.03 -5.30 -5.15
CA VAL A 1 -4.10 -5.78 -4.23
C VAL A 1 -3.86 -5.19 -2.84
N LEU A 2 -4.47 -4.07 -2.52
CA LEU A 2 -4.57 -3.60 -1.14
C LEU A 2 -5.85 -4.23 -0.56
N GLY A 3 -5.70 -5.23 0.33
CA GLY A 3 -6.85 -5.86 1.01
C GLY A 3 -7.39 -7.16 0.43
N GLY A 4 -6.52 -8.10 0.00
CA GLY A 4 -6.93 -9.47 -0.39
C GLY A 4 -7.78 -10.21 0.67
N PRO A 5 -8.25 -11.43 0.36
CA PRO A 5 -9.63 -11.88 0.58
C PRO A 5 -10.19 -11.43 1.95
N LEU A 6 -11.06 -10.43 1.90
CA LEU A 6 -11.85 -9.97 3.02
C LEU A 6 -13.29 -10.43 2.85
N LYS A 7 -13.95 -10.76 3.95
CA LYS A 7 -15.41 -10.78 3.98
C LYS A 7 -15.88 -9.31 4.00
N GLY A 8 -16.46 -8.85 2.90
CA GLY A 8 -17.06 -7.52 2.79
C GLY A 8 -16.36 -6.57 1.81
N PRO A 9 -16.95 -5.39 1.54
CA PRO A 9 -16.53 -4.49 0.47
C PRO A 9 -15.32 -3.60 0.83
N THR A 10 -14.94 -3.55 2.11
CA THR A 10 -13.95 -2.59 2.62
C THR A 10 -12.56 -3.22 2.66
N PRO A 11 -11.55 -2.62 1.99
CA PRO A 11 -10.17 -3.09 2.07
C PRO A 11 -9.57 -2.85 3.47
N ARG A 12 -8.61 -3.69 3.90
CA ARG A 12 -7.89 -3.51 5.20
C ARG A 12 -7.07 -2.21 5.24
N LEU A 13 -6.70 -1.71 4.08
CA LEU A 13 -5.97 -0.46 3.86
C LEU A 13 -6.85 0.43 2.98
N ALA A 14 -7.58 1.35 3.60
CA ALA A 14 -8.65 2.11 2.96
C ALA A 14 -8.43 3.63 3.02
N SER A 15 -7.59 4.11 3.93
CA SER A 15 -7.41 5.55 4.10
C SER A 15 -6.71 6.17 2.87
N PRO A 16 -6.88 7.47 2.61
CA PRO A 16 -6.12 8.18 1.58
C PRO A 16 -4.60 8.03 1.79
N GLU A 17 -4.16 8.09 3.04
CA GLU A 17 -2.76 7.89 3.43
C GLU A 17 -2.27 6.49 3.09
N ASP A 18 -3.07 5.45 3.39
CA ASP A 18 -2.71 4.06 3.06
C ASP A 18 -2.47 3.89 1.57
N ARG A 19 -3.33 4.49 0.75
CA ARG A 19 -3.23 4.43 -0.71
C ARG A 19 -1.97 5.13 -1.20
N GLN A 20 -1.71 6.36 -0.74
CA GLN A 20 -0.51 7.10 -1.12
C GLN A 20 0.77 6.39 -0.67
N THR A 21 0.83 5.95 0.58
CA THR A 21 1.98 5.25 1.16
C THR A 21 2.23 3.91 0.46
N SER A 22 1.19 3.15 0.15
CA SER A 22 1.33 1.87 -0.56
C SER A 22 1.89 2.04 -1.98
N LEU A 23 1.45 3.08 -2.69
CA LEU A 23 1.97 3.41 -4.02
C LEU A 23 3.45 3.83 -3.94
N ARG A 24 3.79 4.73 -3.01
CA ARG A 24 5.17 5.19 -2.80
C ARG A 24 6.10 4.04 -2.40
N TYR A 25 5.64 3.15 -1.52
CA TYR A 25 6.38 1.95 -1.12
C TYR A 25 6.65 1.06 -2.32
N ALA A 26 5.61 0.65 -3.06
CA ALA A 26 5.75 -0.26 -4.19
C ALA A 26 6.70 0.32 -5.25
N TRP A 27 6.47 1.55 -5.68
CA TRP A 27 7.29 2.21 -6.70
C TRP A 27 8.72 2.52 -6.25
N GLY A 28 8.99 2.53 -4.94
CA GLY A 28 10.34 2.69 -4.39
C GLY A 28 11.15 1.39 -4.31
N LEU A 29 10.56 0.23 -4.62
CA LEU A 29 11.27 -1.05 -4.56
C LEU A 29 12.31 -1.18 -5.67
N GLU A 30 13.53 -1.52 -5.30
CA GLU A 30 14.60 -1.83 -6.24
C GLU A 30 14.20 -3.02 -7.13
N GLY A 31 14.42 -2.90 -8.43
CA GLY A 31 14.09 -3.93 -9.41
C GLY A 31 12.63 -3.96 -9.87
N LEU A 32 11.73 -3.12 -9.32
CA LEU A 32 10.37 -3.02 -9.81
C LEU A 32 10.30 -2.18 -11.10
N SER A 33 10.04 -2.82 -12.24
CA SER A 33 9.89 -2.09 -13.51
C SER A 33 8.47 -1.59 -13.77
N VAL A 34 7.45 -2.33 -13.34
CA VAL A 34 6.04 -2.01 -13.60
C VAL A 34 5.19 -2.35 -12.38
N ALA A 35 4.30 -1.45 -11.99
CA ALA A 35 3.29 -1.68 -10.97
C ALA A 35 1.89 -1.66 -11.57
N ILE A 36 1.13 -2.75 -11.39
CA ILE A 36 -0.27 -2.83 -11.83
C ILE A 36 -1.16 -2.32 -10.69
N VAL A 37 -1.79 -1.17 -10.90
CA VAL A 37 -2.68 -0.52 -9.92
C VAL A 37 -4.14 -0.81 -10.27
N GLY A 38 -4.87 -1.44 -9.35
CA GLY A 38 -6.30 -1.70 -9.50
C GLY A 38 -7.13 -0.59 -8.86
N MET A 39 -8.22 -0.19 -9.54
CA MET A 39 -9.19 0.80 -9.06
C MET A 39 -10.62 0.33 -9.35
N ARG A 40 -11.59 0.86 -8.59
CA ARG A 40 -13.03 0.60 -8.74
C ARG A 40 -13.81 1.78 -9.30
N SER A 41 -13.19 2.96 -9.44
CA SER A 41 -13.82 4.14 -10.01
C SER A 41 -12.85 5.03 -10.81
N PRO A 42 -13.38 5.90 -11.69
CA PRO A 42 -12.57 6.90 -12.39
C PRO A 42 -11.86 7.89 -11.45
N GLU A 43 -12.43 8.18 -10.29
CA GLU A 43 -11.84 9.08 -9.29
C GLU A 43 -10.59 8.46 -8.67
N GLU A 44 -10.63 7.17 -8.34
CA GLU A 44 -9.47 6.42 -7.87
C GLU A 44 -8.36 6.38 -8.93
N LEU A 45 -8.71 6.24 -10.21
CA LEU A 45 -7.75 6.34 -11.32
C LEU A 45 -7.06 7.71 -11.37
N ARG A 46 -7.82 8.80 -11.27
CA ARG A 46 -7.24 10.16 -11.27
C ARG A 46 -6.30 10.38 -10.10
N GLN A 47 -6.65 9.86 -8.91
CA GLN A 47 -5.80 9.92 -7.73
C GLN A 47 -4.51 9.13 -7.90
N ALA A 48 -4.58 7.91 -8.44
CA ALA A 48 -3.40 7.10 -8.74
C ALA A 48 -2.49 7.78 -9.78
N LEU A 49 -3.07 8.38 -10.83
CA LEU A 49 -2.33 9.14 -11.85
C LEU A 49 -1.63 10.35 -11.25
N ALA A 50 -2.32 11.11 -10.39
CA ALA A 50 -1.71 12.24 -9.69
C ALA A 50 -0.54 11.78 -8.83
N ALA A 51 -0.71 10.71 -8.05
CA ALA A 51 0.35 10.14 -7.22
C ALA A 51 1.56 9.66 -8.04
N ALA A 52 1.34 9.05 -9.21
CA ALA A 52 2.41 8.62 -10.11
C ALA A 52 3.19 9.81 -10.67
N ARG A 53 2.49 10.89 -11.05
CA ARG A 53 3.12 12.12 -11.56
C ARG A 53 3.90 12.88 -10.49
N SER A 54 3.42 12.86 -9.25
CA SER A 54 4.06 13.51 -8.10
C SER A 54 4.88 12.52 -7.26
N PHE A 55 5.38 11.44 -7.88
CA PHE A 55 6.06 10.38 -7.12
C PHE A 55 7.29 10.95 -6.41
N LYS A 56 7.33 10.70 -5.09
CA LYS A 56 8.49 10.95 -4.25
C LYS A 56 8.78 9.64 -3.51
N PRO A 57 10.01 9.09 -3.63
CA PRO A 57 10.42 7.94 -2.83
C PRO A 57 10.21 8.20 -1.34
N LEU A 58 10.00 7.13 -0.58
CA LEU A 58 10.04 7.23 0.88
C LEU A 58 11.49 7.46 1.31
N ASP A 59 11.72 8.39 2.22
CA ASP A 59 13.01 8.50 2.88
C ASP A 59 13.18 7.37 3.93
N GLN A 60 14.37 7.32 4.55
CA GLN A 60 14.69 6.27 5.51
C GLN A 60 13.78 6.30 6.75
N ALA A 61 13.39 7.49 7.22
CA ALA A 61 12.53 7.63 8.39
C ALA A 61 11.08 7.22 8.05
N GLU A 62 10.58 7.64 6.89
CA GLU A 62 9.27 7.22 6.38
C GLU A 62 9.23 5.69 6.18
N MET A 63 10.27 5.10 5.58
CA MET A 63 10.37 3.65 5.37
C MET A 63 10.39 2.88 6.71
N ALA A 64 11.15 3.37 7.70
CA ALA A 64 11.17 2.77 9.03
C ALA A 64 9.79 2.84 9.71
N ALA A 65 9.12 4.01 9.65
CA ALA A 65 7.80 4.20 10.25
C ALA A 65 6.74 3.26 9.65
N ILE A 66 6.70 3.12 8.31
CA ILE A 66 5.73 2.23 7.66
C ILE A 66 6.03 0.76 7.90
N THR A 67 7.32 0.41 8.10
CA THR A 67 7.75 -0.95 8.43
C THR A 67 7.25 -1.33 9.82
N GLU A 68 7.42 -0.45 10.82
CA GLU A 68 6.93 -0.68 12.18
C GLU A 68 5.40 -0.76 12.22
N ARG A 69 4.71 0.14 11.50
CA ARG A 69 3.25 0.05 11.33
C ARG A 69 2.83 -1.26 10.67
N GLY A 70 3.57 -1.71 9.66
CA GLY A 70 3.33 -2.97 8.96
C GLY A 70 3.43 -4.19 9.89
N LYS A 71 4.43 -4.23 10.78
CA LYS A 71 4.57 -5.28 11.81
C LYS A 71 3.39 -5.29 12.78
N GLN A 72 2.96 -4.12 13.24
CA GLN A 72 1.78 -3.99 14.12
C GLN A 72 0.52 -4.51 13.43
N LEU A 73 0.32 -4.17 12.15
CA LEU A 73 -0.81 -4.66 11.36
C LEU A 73 -0.74 -6.18 11.14
N ALA A 74 0.45 -6.72 10.88
CA ALA A 74 0.66 -8.17 10.72
C ALA A 74 0.27 -8.94 11.99
N ALA A 75 0.67 -8.44 13.17
CA ALA A 75 0.27 -9.01 14.45
C ALA A 75 -1.26 -9.00 14.65
N GLN A 76 -1.93 -7.90 14.29
CA GLN A 76 -3.38 -7.78 14.37
C GLN A 76 -4.11 -8.69 13.36
N TRP A 77 -3.53 -8.88 12.17
CA TRP A 77 -4.15 -9.64 11.09
C TRP A 77 -3.91 -11.14 11.20
N GLY A 78 -2.92 -11.56 12.00
CA GLY A 78 -2.55 -12.96 12.15
C GLY A 78 -1.94 -13.55 10.86
N PRO A 79 -1.89 -14.88 10.73
CA PRO A 79 -1.11 -15.56 9.69
C PRO A 79 -1.73 -15.53 8.27
N VAL A 80 -2.54 -14.51 7.96
CA VAL A 80 -3.30 -14.38 6.69
C VAL A 80 -2.37 -14.32 5.46
N ARG A 81 -1.13 -13.85 5.62
CA ARG A 81 -0.15 -13.68 4.54
C ARG A 81 1.12 -14.51 4.75
N GLY A 82 1.07 -15.51 5.63
CA GLY A 82 2.21 -16.28 6.10
C GLY A 82 2.44 -16.10 7.61
N PRO A 83 3.48 -16.73 8.18
CA PRO A 83 3.83 -16.57 9.59
C PRO A 83 4.01 -15.09 9.98
N VAL A 84 3.57 -14.73 11.18
CA VAL A 84 3.82 -13.39 11.74
C VAL A 84 5.25 -13.39 12.31
N ALA A 85 6.08 -12.46 11.85
CA ALA A 85 7.46 -12.27 12.31
C ALA A 85 7.56 -11.18 13.38
#